data_AF-A0A5J5HW88-F1
#
_entry.id   AF-A0A5J5HW88-F1
#
_cell.length_a   1.000
_cell.length_b   1.000
_cell.length_c   1.000
_cell.angle_alpha   90.00
_cell.angle_beta   90.00
_cell.angle_gamma   90.00
#
_symmetry.space_group_name_H-M   'P 1'
#
loop_
_entity.id
_entity.type
_entity.pdbx_description
1 polymer ?
#
loop_
_entity_poly.entity_id
_entity_poly.type
_entity_poly.pdbx_seq_one_letter_code
_entity_poly.pdbx_strand_id
1 'polypeptide(L)'
;MKVIINLSLADYVRTGNRNTDLLLEGHHPLMPLVTAYYEFFATSLWADGQPVQQVPMFLSSNAFMIWTSGVRIAMSGHEAAVYPLFRTSLESACYALLIARKPELGMVWSNRHDGEDERKASRRAFSSAVVDAAKYLEDWHSGLGAIINSLYETSIDHGAHPNTRGVMNHVQSTSQDPEELRFDQGSIYPGDSIQVFRALTASIEYGRGIAFVLSQCLPIFSQRIGEAIQALETRRAEFFSLNGHDR
;
A
#
# COMPACT_ATOMS: atom_id res chain seq x y z
N MET A 1 -13.17 30.19 15.99
CA MET A 1 -13.00 28.72 15.89
C MET A 1 -12.29 28.25 17.14
N LYS A 2 -12.94 27.40 17.95
CA LYS A 2 -12.33 26.74 19.12
C LYS A 2 -12.03 25.30 18.73
N VAL A 3 -10.78 24.87 18.87
CA VAL A 3 -10.37 23.49 18.61
C VAL A 3 -10.15 22.80 19.95
N ILE A 4 -10.76 21.63 20.13
CA ILE A 4 -10.61 20.80 21.33
C ILE A 4 -10.17 19.41 20.86
N ILE A 5 -9.05 18.94 21.38
CA ILE A 5 -8.56 17.58 21.15
C ILE A 5 -9.02 16.73 22.33
N ASN A 6 -10.00 15.86 22.09
CA ASN A 6 -10.67 15.09 23.16
C ASN A 6 -9.97 13.79 23.53
N LEU A 7 -8.99 13.34 22.74
CA LEU A 7 -8.25 12.09 22.93
C LEU A 7 -6.77 12.36 23.15
N SER A 8 -6.17 11.68 24.13
CA SER A 8 -4.72 11.72 24.31
C SER A 8 -4.00 10.83 23.30
N LEU A 9 -2.68 11.00 23.17
CA LEU A 9 -1.84 10.05 22.43
C LEU A 9 -1.99 8.61 22.97
N ALA A 10 -2.13 8.46 24.29
CA ALA A 10 -2.30 7.14 24.91
C ALA A 10 -3.64 6.50 24.49
N ASP A 11 -4.72 7.29 24.38
CA ASP A 11 -6.01 6.79 23.94
C ASP A 11 -5.97 6.36 22.47
N TYR A 12 -5.30 7.15 21.61
CA TYR A 12 -5.07 6.79 20.22
C TYR A 12 -4.34 5.44 20.09
N VAL A 13 -3.21 5.27 20.80
CA VAL A 13 -2.40 4.03 20.74
C VAL A 13 -3.19 2.83 21.30
N ARG A 14 -3.84 2.99 22.45
CA ARG A 14 -4.61 1.89 23.08
C ARG A 14 -5.78 1.45 22.21
N THR A 15 -6.50 2.40 21.62
CA THR A 15 -7.63 2.10 20.74
C THR A 15 -7.15 1.36 19.49
N GLY A 16 -6.08 1.85 18.85
CA GLY A 16 -5.50 1.20 17.68
C GLY A 16 -4.97 -0.21 17.97
N ASN A 17 -4.31 -0.42 19.12
CA ASN A 17 -3.87 -1.75 19.52
C ASN A 17 -5.05 -2.68 19.77
N ARG A 18 -6.09 -2.22 20.49
CA ARG A 18 -7.30 -3.02 20.71
C ARG A 18 -7.95 -3.46 19.40
N ASN A 19 -8.07 -2.56 18.42
CA ASN A 19 -8.58 -2.92 17.09
C ASN A 19 -7.70 -3.98 16.42
N THR A 20 -6.37 -3.80 16.50
CA THR A 20 -5.40 -4.75 15.93
C THR A 20 -5.57 -6.14 16.55
N ASP A 21 -5.63 -6.22 17.89
CA ASP A 21 -5.78 -7.47 18.62
C ASP A 21 -7.10 -8.16 18.24
N LEU A 22 -8.21 -7.42 18.19
CA LEU A 22 -9.51 -7.95 17.77
C LEU A 22 -9.52 -8.47 16.32
N LEU A 23 -8.79 -7.83 15.41
CA LEU A 23 -8.66 -8.31 14.02
C LEU A 23 -7.77 -9.53 13.89
N LEU A 24 -6.77 -9.68 14.77
CA LEU A 24 -5.90 -10.86 14.84
C LEU A 24 -6.57 -12.06 15.50
N GLU A 25 -7.36 -11.82 16.55
CA GLU A 25 -8.17 -12.83 17.25
C GLU A 25 -9.44 -13.20 16.49
N GLY A 26 -9.99 -12.22 15.76
CA GLY A 26 -11.25 -12.34 15.03
C GLY A 26 -11.12 -13.02 13.67
N HIS A 27 -12.25 -13.44 13.13
CA HIS A 27 -12.35 -14.01 11.78
C HIS A 27 -12.70 -12.94 10.75
N HIS A 28 -12.11 -11.74 10.83
CA HIS A 28 -12.46 -10.68 9.87
C HIS A 28 -12.24 -11.21 8.45
N PRO A 29 -13.24 -11.15 7.56
CA PRO A 29 -13.26 -11.93 6.32
C PRO A 29 -12.10 -11.61 5.37
N LEU A 30 -11.55 -10.39 5.44
CA LEU A 30 -10.38 -9.96 4.64
C LEU A 30 -9.02 -10.40 5.20
N MET A 31 -8.91 -10.72 6.50
CA MET A 31 -7.61 -11.03 7.11
C MET A 31 -6.92 -12.24 6.49
N PRO A 32 -7.62 -13.33 6.12
CA PRO A 32 -6.98 -14.45 5.43
C PRO A 32 -6.32 -14.08 4.09
N LEU A 33 -6.86 -13.08 3.36
CA LEU A 33 -6.23 -12.57 2.14
C LEU A 33 -5.02 -11.69 2.46
N VAL A 34 -5.11 -10.80 3.44
CA VAL A 34 -3.97 -9.98 3.91
C VAL A 34 -2.80 -10.87 4.32
N THR A 35 -3.06 -11.92 5.10
CA THR A 35 -2.05 -12.89 5.52
C THR A 35 -1.46 -13.63 4.32
N ALA A 36 -2.27 -14.00 3.32
CA ALA A 36 -1.76 -14.68 2.12
C ALA A 36 -0.75 -13.82 1.34
N TYR A 37 -1.01 -12.52 1.18
CA TYR A 37 -0.05 -11.61 0.57
C TYR A 37 1.21 -11.44 1.42
N TYR A 38 1.07 -11.34 2.75
CA TYR A 38 2.21 -11.30 3.66
C TYR A 38 3.09 -12.55 3.51
N GLU A 39 2.49 -13.74 3.54
CA GLU A 39 3.18 -15.02 3.38
C GLU A 39 3.88 -15.13 2.03
N PHE A 40 3.25 -14.66 0.96
CA PHE A 40 3.88 -14.61 -0.36
C PHE A 40 5.18 -13.81 -0.35
N PHE A 41 5.15 -12.58 0.20
CA PHE A 41 6.36 -11.77 0.31
C PHE A 41 7.40 -12.41 1.22
N ALA A 42 6.98 -12.90 2.38
CA ALA A 42 7.89 -13.43 3.40
C ALA A 42 8.56 -14.75 2.99
N THR A 43 7.87 -15.59 2.23
CA THR A 43 8.29 -16.99 2.05
C THR A 43 8.34 -17.48 0.61
N SER A 44 7.64 -16.82 -0.33
CA SER A 44 7.50 -17.32 -1.71
C SER A 44 8.28 -16.50 -2.72
N LEU A 45 8.23 -15.17 -2.64
CA LEU A 45 8.76 -14.25 -3.65
C LEU A 45 10.25 -14.48 -3.97
N TRP A 46 11.07 -14.75 -2.96
CA TRP A 46 12.52 -14.96 -3.11
C TRP A 46 12.96 -16.40 -2.86
N ALA A 47 12.01 -17.34 -2.78
CA ALA A 47 12.25 -18.71 -2.32
C ALA A 47 13.15 -19.54 -3.24
N ASP A 48 13.29 -19.13 -4.50
CA ASP A 48 14.12 -19.81 -5.50
C ASP A 48 15.61 -19.43 -5.39
N GLY A 49 15.98 -18.50 -4.50
CA GLY A 49 17.37 -18.13 -4.23
C GLY A 49 18.09 -17.49 -5.43
N GLN A 50 17.32 -16.87 -6.34
CA GLN A 50 17.88 -16.25 -7.54
C GLN A 50 18.79 -15.05 -7.19
N PRO A 51 19.86 -14.80 -7.97
CA PRO A 51 20.78 -13.70 -7.68
C PRO A 51 20.16 -12.35 -8.06
N VAL A 52 19.49 -11.70 -7.11
CA VAL A 52 18.95 -10.35 -7.26
C VAL A 52 20.05 -9.32 -6.99
N GLN A 53 20.10 -8.25 -7.78
CA GLN A 53 21.01 -7.13 -7.57
C GLN A 53 20.73 -6.45 -6.21
N GLN A 54 21.78 -5.92 -5.56
CA GLN A 54 21.68 -5.38 -4.20
C GLN A 54 20.64 -4.26 -4.06
N VAL A 55 20.70 -3.23 -4.91
CA VAL A 55 19.79 -2.07 -4.81
C VAL A 55 18.32 -2.47 -5.05
N PRO A 56 17.96 -3.21 -6.13
CA PRO A 56 16.62 -3.77 -6.27
C PRO A 56 16.17 -4.61 -5.08
N MET A 57 17.05 -5.43 -4.49
CA MET A 57 16.70 -6.22 -3.30
C MET A 57 16.36 -5.32 -2.10
N PHE A 58 17.18 -4.30 -1.81
CA PHE A 58 16.89 -3.36 -0.72
C PHE A 58 15.57 -2.62 -0.92
N LEU A 59 15.30 -2.15 -2.13
CA LEU A 59 14.05 -1.45 -2.45
C LEU A 59 12.83 -2.37 -2.44
N SER A 60 13.00 -3.64 -2.83
CA SER A 60 11.93 -4.66 -2.79
C SER A 60 11.59 -5.03 -1.34
N SER A 61 12.60 -5.27 -0.50
CA SER A 61 12.41 -5.48 0.94
C SER A 61 11.78 -4.27 1.62
N ASN A 62 12.23 -3.05 1.27
CA ASN A 62 11.66 -1.82 1.78
C ASN A 62 10.18 -1.67 1.39
N ALA A 63 9.82 -1.98 0.13
CA ALA A 63 8.44 -1.98 -0.32
C ALA A 63 7.58 -2.92 0.56
N PHE A 64 8.03 -4.16 0.77
CA PHE A 64 7.34 -5.13 1.62
C PHE A 64 7.19 -4.64 3.08
N MET A 65 8.24 -4.09 3.68
CA MET A 65 8.19 -3.59 5.06
C MET A 65 7.24 -2.38 5.21
N ILE A 66 7.23 -1.47 4.24
CA ILE A 66 6.31 -0.32 4.25
C ILE A 66 4.87 -0.78 4.03
N TRP A 67 4.63 -1.74 3.13
CA TRP A 67 3.30 -2.34 2.96
C TRP A 67 2.81 -2.98 4.25
N THR A 68 3.66 -3.76 4.93
CA THR A 68 3.35 -4.35 6.24
C THR A 68 3.02 -3.28 7.28
N SER A 69 3.73 -2.15 7.25
CA SER A 69 3.42 -1.01 8.10
C SER A 69 2.04 -0.41 7.77
N GLY A 70 1.70 -0.29 6.49
CA GLY A 70 0.37 0.12 6.03
C GLY A 70 -0.74 -0.83 6.50
N VAL A 71 -0.51 -2.15 6.45
CA VAL A 71 -1.42 -3.18 7.00
C VAL A 71 -1.64 -2.95 8.50
N ARG A 72 -0.57 -2.73 9.28
CA ARG A 72 -0.68 -2.43 10.71
C ARG A 72 -1.52 -1.17 10.97
N ILE A 73 -1.37 -0.13 10.14
CA ILE A 73 -2.17 1.09 10.27
C ILE A 73 -3.63 0.85 9.88
N ALA A 74 -3.90 0.05 8.84
CA ALA A 74 -5.25 -0.37 8.46
C ALA A 74 -5.95 -1.10 9.62
N MET A 75 -5.24 -2.04 10.25
CA MET A 75 -5.74 -2.79 11.41
C MET A 75 -5.94 -1.93 12.65
N SER A 76 -5.19 -0.84 12.81
CA SER A 76 -5.43 0.10 13.90
C SER A 76 -6.73 0.90 13.72
N GLY A 77 -7.27 0.94 12.51
CA GLY A 77 -8.47 1.70 12.16
C GLY A 77 -8.21 3.13 11.69
N HIS A 78 -6.95 3.49 11.42
CA HIS A 78 -6.62 4.81 10.86
C HIS A 78 -6.63 4.78 9.32
N GLU A 79 -7.83 4.68 8.72
CA GLU A 79 -8.01 4.57 7.27
C GLU A 79 -7.26 5.67 6.49
N ALA A 80 -7.38 6.95 6.90
CA ALA A 80 -6.75 8.07 6.19
C ALA A 80 -5.21 7.94 6.09
N ALA A 81 -4.58 7.28 7.06
CA ALA A 81 -3.13 7.18 7.14
C ALA A 81 -2.55 6.01 6.31
N VAL A 82 -3.37 5.14 5.73
CA VAL A 82 -2.87 3.97 4.98
C VAL A 82 -2.38 4.32 3.58
N TYR A 83 -3.04 5.25 2.88
CA TYR A 83 -2.75 5.58 1.48
C TYR A 83 -1.36 6.20 1.26
N PRO A 84 -0.86 7.12 2.12
CA PRO A 84 0.53 7.56 2.03
C PRO A 84 1.52 6.39 2.12
N LEU A 85 1.31 5.44 3.04
CA LEU A 85 2.19 4.28 3.22
C LEU A 85 2.15 3.35 2.01
N PHE A 86 0.95 3.02 1.53
CA PHE A 86 0.80 2.15 0.36
C PHE A 86 1.37 2.78 -0.91
N ARG A 87 1.23 4.11 -1.08
CA ARG A 87 1.90 4.82 -2.17
C ARG A 87 3.41 4.68 -2.08
N THR A 88 4.01 4.98 -0.93
CA THR A 88 5.47 4.88 -0.76
C THR A 88 5.97 3.45 -0.98
N SER A 89 5.22 2.45 -0.53
CA SER A 89 5.52 1.05 -0.80
C SER A 89 5.50 0.73 -2.30
N LEU A 90 4.45 1.15 -3.02
CA LEU A 90 4.33 0.97 -4.47
C LEU A 90 5.45 1.69 -5.23
N GLU A 91 5.77 2.94 -4.86
CA GLU A 91 6.87 3.70 -5.45
C GLU A 91 8.21 2.98 -5.22
N SER A 92 8.47 2.48 -4.02
CA SER A 92 9.67 1.69 -3.71
C SER A 92 9.78 0.43 -4.59
N ALA A 93 8.66 -0.28 -4.80
CA ALA A 93 8.62 -1.43 -5.70
C ALA A 93 8.89 -1.04 -7.16
N CYS A 94 8.32 0.07 -7.64
CA CYS A 94 8.54 0.56 -9.00
C CYS A 94 10.01 0.97 -9.22
N TYR A 95 10.65 1.60 -8.23
CA TYR A 95 12.08 1.91 -8.30
C TYR A 95 12.92 0.63 -8.39
N ALA A 96 12.58 -0.38 -7.58
CA ALA A 96 13.26 -1.67 -7.62
C ALA A 96 13.20 -2.29 -9.02
N LEU A 97 12.01 -2.30 -9.63
CA LEU A 97 11.81 -2.83 -10.98
C LEU A 97 12.60 -2.05 -12.03
N LEU A 98 12.55 -0.72 -12.00
CA LEU A 98 13.28 0.10 -12.98
C LEU A 98 14.79 -0.12 -12.89
N ILE A 99 15.35 -0.24 -11.67
CA ILE A 99 16.77 -0.50 -11.48
C ILE A 99 17.12 -1.94 -11.86
N ALA A 100 16.27 -2.93 -11.58
CA ALA A 100 16.48 -4.31 -12.01
C ALA A 100 16.57 -4.41 -13.55
N ARG A 101 15.81 -3.58 -14.27
CA ARG A 101 15.80 -3.50 -15.73
C ARG A 101 16.91 -2.63 -16.30
N LYS A 102 17.33 -1.58 -15.57
CA LYS A 102 18.37 -0.62 -15.96
C LYS A 102 19.36 -0.46 -14.80
N PRO A 103 20.32 -1.40 -14.65
CA PRO A 103 21.21 -1.46 -13.48
C PRO A 103 22.00 -0.17 -13.23
N GLU A 104 22.27 0.62 -14.27
CA GLU A 104 22.91 1.93 -14.18
C GLU A 104 22.15 2.94 -13.31
N LEU A 105 20.83 2.79 -13.18
CA LEU A 105 20.01 3.61 -12.28
C LEU A 105 20.31 3.33 -10.81
N GLY A 106 20.93 2.19 -10.49
CA GLY A 106 21.36 1.85 -9.13
C GLY A 106 22.35 2.87 -8.58
N MET A 107 23.31 3.32 -9.40
CA MET A 107 24.27 4.37 -9.00
C MET A 107 23.60 5.73 -8.87
N VAL A 108 22.67 6.06 -9.78
CA VAL A 108 21.89 7.31 -9.70
C VAL A 108 21.04 7.37 -8.43
N TRP A 109 20.52 6.24 -7.97
CA TRP A 109 19.81 6.13 -6.71
C TRP A 109 20.75 6.27 -5.51
N SER A 110 21.86 5.51 -5.49
CA SER A 110 22.81 5.49 -4.36
C SER A 110 23.50 6.84 -4.14
N ASN A 111 23.86 7.54 -5.21
CA ASN A 111 24.62 8.80 -5.14
C ASN A 111 23.74 10.03 -4.88
N ARG A 112 22.43 9.85 -4.65
CA ARG A 112 21.45 10.96 -4.52
C ARG A 112 21.89 12.07 -3.54
N HIS A 113 22.66 11.71 -2.52
CA HIS A 113 23.09 12.60 -1.44
C HIS A 113 24.52 13.12 -1.59
N ASP A 114 25.21 12.80 -2.68
CA ASP A 114 26.61 13.20 -2.90
C ASP A 114 26.74 14.68 -3.30
N GLY A 115 25.67 15.27 -3.86
CA GLY A 115 25.66 16.65 -4.31
C GLY A 115 24.32 17.09 -4.91
N GLU A 116 24.24 18.37 -5.28
CA GLU A 116 23.03 18.96 -5.85
C GLU A 116 22.72 18.43 -7.27
N ASP A 117 23.75 18.12 -8.05
CA ASP A 117 23.60 17.58 -9.40
C ASP A 117 23.13 16.12 -9.35
N GLU A 118 23.67 15.32 -8.44
CA GLU A 118 23.24 13.94 -8.18
C GLU A 118 21.80 13.90 -7.65
N ARG A 119 21.44 14.83 -6.75
CA ARG A 119 20.06 14.99 -6.28
C ARG A 119 19.10 15.28 -7.43
N LYS A 120 19.46 16.17 -8.35
CA LYS A 120 18.66 16.48 -9.55
C LYS A 120 18.60 15.30 -10.52
N ALA A 121 19.70 14.60 -10.72
CA ALA A 121 19.77 13.40 -11.56
C ALA A 121 18.84 12.31 -11.02
N SER A 122 18.94 12.02 -9.72
CA SER A 122 18.05 11.10 -9.00
C SER A 122 16.59 11.51 -9.13
N ARG A 123 16.24 12.78 -8.86
CA ARG A 123 14.86 13.27 -9.01
C ARG A 123 14.33 13.08 -10.43
N ARG A 124 15.14 13.38 -11.45
CA ARG A 124 14.74 13.26 -12.86
C ARG A 124 14.57 11.80 -13.29
N ALA A 125 15.48 10.93 -12.86
CA ALA A 125 15.45 9.52 -13.20
C ALA A 125 14.21 8.80 -12.65
N PHE A 126 13.69 9.25 -11.50
CA PHE A 126 12.61 8.56 -10.82
C PHE A 126 11.30 9.36 -10.67
N SER A 127 11.20 10.57 -11.22
CA SER A 127 9.96 11.37 -11.13
C SER A 127 8.76 10.72 -11.81
N SER A 128 8.99 9.87 -12.81
CA SER A 128 7.98 9.11 -13.55
C SER A 128 8.01 7.63 -13.21
N ALA A 129 8.65 7.23 -12.10
CA ALA A 129 8.98 5.83 -11.86
C ALA A 129 7.77 4.88 -11.91
N VAL A 130 6.64 5.29 -11.34
CA VAL A 130 5.41 4.49 -11.35
C VAL A 130 4.84 4.36 -12.77
N VAL A 131 4.82 5.45 -13.54
CA VAL A 131 4.35 5.45 -14.93
C VAL A 131 5.24 4.56 -15.81
N ASP A 132 6.55 4.63 -15.63
CA ASP A 132 7.51 3.85 -16.42
C ASP A 132 7.46 2.36 -16.05
N ALA A 133 7.31 2.04 -14.75
CA ALA A 133 7.08 0.68 -14.28
C ALA A 133 5.74 0.11 -14.80
N ALA A 134 4.67 0.92 -14.78
CA ALA A 134 3.36 0.53 -15.28
C ALA A 134 3.39 0.24 -16.79
N LYS A 135 4.07 1.06 -17.59
CA LYS A 135 4.26 0.78 -19.03
C LYS A 135 4.97 -0.54 -19.26
N TYR A 136 6.05 -0.79 -18.53
CA TYR A 136 6.77 -2.06 -18.62
C TYR A 136 5.85 -3.26 -18.29
N LEU A 137 5.03 -3.14 -17.25
CA LEU A 137 4.11 -4.20 -16.87
C LEU A 137 2.98 -4.42 -17.89
N GLU A 138 2.48 -3.35 -18.53
CA GLU A 138 1.50 -3.45 -19.61
C GLU A 138 2.06 -4.18 -20.82
N ASP A 139 3.31 -3.86 -21.21
CA ASP A 139 4.00 -4.53 -22.31
C ASP A 139 4.29 -6.01 -21.99
N TRP A 140 4.49 -6.35 -20.72
CA TRP A 140 4.70 -7.73 -20.27
C TRP A 140 3.39 -8.53 -20.24
N HIS A 141 2.34 -7.97 -19.66
CA HIS A 141 1.02 -8.57 -19.61
C HIS A 141 -0.07 -7.49 -19.56
N SER A 142 -0.97 -7.52 -20.55
CA SER A 142 -2.00 -6.50 -20.67
C SER A 142 -2.87 -6.39 -19.41
N GLY A 143 -3.21 -5.15 -19.05
CA GLY A 143 -4.00 -4.79 -17.88
C GLY A 143 -3.18 -4.54 -16.61
N LEU A 144 -1.94 -5.05 -16.51
CA LEU A 144 -1.14 -4.84 -15.30
C LEU A 144 -0.68 -3.40 -15.13
N GLY A 145 -0.33 -2.72 -16.23
CA GLY A 145 0.01 -1.30 -16.16
C GLY A 145 -1.19 -0.45 -15.73
N ALA A 146 -2.38 -0.78 -16.22
CA ALA A 146 -3.62 -0.13 -15.80
C ALA A 146 -3.88 -0.30 -14.29
N ILE A 147 -3.64 -1.49 -13.73
CA ILE A 147 -3.76 -1.75 -12.29
C ILE A 147 -2.80 -0.87 -11.50
N ILE A 148 -1.52 -0.81 -11.88
CA ILE A 148 -0.52 -0.01 -11.15
C ILE A 148 -0.84 1.48 -11.19
N ASN A 149 -1.21 2.02 -12.35
CA ASN A 149 -1.62 3.42 -12.47
C ASN A 149 -2.88 3.70 -11.64
N SER A 150 -3.87 2.80 -11.66
CA SER A 150 -5.10 2.96 -10.86
C SER A 150 -4.80 2.99 -9.36
N LEU A 151 -3.92 2.11 -8.86
CA LEU A 151 -3.47 2.12 -7.46
C LEU A 151 -2.75 3.42 -7.11
N TYR A 152 -1.92 3.94 -8.01
CA TYR A 152 -1.22 5.20 -7.79
C TYR A 152 -2.17 6.38 -7.64
N GLU A 153 -3.08 6.56 -8.60
CA GLU A 153 -4.07 7.65 -8.57
C GLU A 153 -5.04 7.51 -7.39
N THR A 154 -5.49 6.29 -7.10
CA THR A 154 -6.34 6.01 -5.93
C THR A 154 -5.66 6.43 -4.63
N SER A 155 -4.35 6.24 -4.50
CA SER A 155 -3.62 6.67 -3.31
C SER A 155 -3.70 8.19 -3.13
N ILE A 156 -3.57 8.94 -4.23
CA ILE A 156 -3.62 10.40 -4.24
C ILE A 156 -5.01 10.86 -3.84
N ASP A 157 -6.05 10.33 -4.48
CA ASP A 157 -7.45 10.66 -4.22
C ASP A 157 -7.84 10.39 -2.77
N HIS A 158 -7.31 9.34 -2.16
CA HIS A 158 -7.66 8.92 -0.80
C HIS A 158 -6.71 9.42 0.31
N GLY A 159 -5.84 10.38 0.00
CA GLY A 159 -5.14 11.15 1.04
C GLY A 159 -3.63 10.93 1.13
N ALA A 160 -3.01 10.24 0.17
CA ALA A 160 -1.55 10.25 0.03
C ALA A 160 -1.00 11.69 -0.21
N HIS A 161 -1.84 12.57 -0.77
CA HIS A 161 -1.68 14.02 -0.69
C HIS A 161 -2.89 14.64 0.01
N PRO A 162 -2.71 15.69 0.82
CA PRO A 162 -3.83 16.42 1.40
C PRO A 162 -4.80 16.89 0.30
N ASN A 163 -6.04 16.42 0.38
CA ASN A 163 -7.10 16.77 -0.55
C ASN A 163 -8.47 16.70 0.15
N THR A 164 -9.51 17.20 -0.50
CA THR A 164 -10.84 17.29 0.09
C THR A 164 -11.44 15.92 0.43
N ARG A 165 -11.29 14.90 -0.43
CA ARG A 165 -11.79 13.54 -0.16
C ARG A 165 -11.03 12.91 1.01
N GLY A 166 -9.70 12.96 0.99
CA GLY A 166 -8.84 12.40 2.03
C GLY A 166 -8.99 13.05 3.42
N VAL A 167 -9.51 14.28 3.50
CA VAL A 167 -9.75 14.98 4.77
C VAL A 167 -11.23 14.99 5.15
N MET A 168 -12.12 15.46 4.26
CA MET A 168 -13.52 15.71 4.59
C MET A 168 -14.34 14.43 4.78
N ASN A 169 -13.92 13.30 4.18
CA ASN A 169 -14.59 12.00 4.45
C ASN A 169 -14.45 11.55 5.91
N HIS A 170 -13.54 12.16 6.66
CA HIS A 170 -13.32 11.88 8.07
C HIS A 170 -13.88 12.96 8.98
N VAL A 171 -14.60 13.97 8.44
CA VAL A 171 -15.21 15.05 9.21
C VAL A 171 -16.74 14.87 9.26
N GLN A 172 -17.31 14.87 10.46
CA GLN A 172 -18.76 14.80 10.67
C GLN A 172 -19.24 16.06 11.39
N SER A 173 -20.35 16.64 10.95
CA SER A 173 -21.00 17.73 11.70
C SER A 173 -21.78 17.14 12.87
N THR A 174 -21.55 17.68 14.06
CA THR A 174 -22.23 17.25 15.30
C THR A 174 -22.99 18.40 15.96
N SER A 175 -23.24 19.47 15.21
CA SER A 175 -24.06 20.61 15.63
C SER A 175 -25.46 20.17 15.98
N GLN A 176 -25.92 20.50 17.19
CA GLN A 176 -27.32 20.40 17.59
C GLN A 176 -28.05 21.74 17.50
N ASP A 177 -27.30 22.85 17.48
CA ASP A 177 -27.78 24.22 17.31
C ASP A 177 -27.41 24.73 15.90
N PRO A 178 -28.36 25.25 15.10
CA PRO A 178 -28.09 25.84 13.79
C PRO A 178 -27.13 27.05 13.80
N GLU A 179 -26.99 27.76 14.93
CA GLU A 179 -26.07 28.89 15.08
C GLU A 179 -24.66 28.47 15.54
N GLU A 180 -24.49 27.21 15.96
CA GLU A 180 -23.20 26.63 16.34
C GLU A 180 -22.68 25.68 15.25
N LEU A 181 -21.42 25.86 14.85
CA LEU A 181 -20.73 24.90 13.97
C LEU A 181 -19.79 24.03 14.80
N ARG A 182 -20.14 22.75 14.95
CA ARG A 182 -19.33 21.72 15.61
C ARG A 182 -19.04 20.60 14.63
N PHE A 183 -17.76 20.21 14.58
CA PHE A 183 -17.27 19.15 13.72
C PHE A 183 -16.39 18.20 14.53
N ASP A 184 -16.56 16.90 14.30
CA ASP A 184 -15.67 15.86 14.80
C ASP A 184 -14.88 15.29 13.62
N GLN A 185 -13.56 15.29 13.72
CA GLN A 185 -12.67 14.64 12.75
C GLN A 185 -12.21 13.30 13.32
N GLY A 186 -12.66 12.21 12.70
CA GLY A 186 -12.28 10.84 13.07
C GLY A 186 -10.83 10.53 12.73
N SER A 187 -10.11 9.90 13.66
CA SER A 187 -8.74 9.41 13.45
C SER A 187 -8.64 7.89 13.49
N ILE A 188 -9.33 7.25 14.44
CA ILE A 188 -9.35 5.79 14.61
C ILE A 188 -10.80 5.30 14.60
N TYR A 189 -11.13 4.44 13.64
CA TYR A 189 -12.45 3.82 13.53
C TYR A 189 -12.49 2.46 14.24
N PRO A 190 -13.66 2.00 14.73
CA PRO A 190 -13.82 0.65 15.28
C PRO A 190 -13.40 -0.46 14.29
N GLY A 191 -12.86 -1.57 14.80
CA GLY A 191 -12.35 -2.70 14.00
C GLY A 191 -13.36 -3.33 13.03
N ASP A 192 -14.66 -3.23 13.29
CA ASP A 192 -15.76 -3.73 12.46
C ASP A 192 -16.39 -2.68 11.53
N SER A 193 -15.81 -1.47 11.51
CA SER A 193 -16.31 -0.37 10.69
C SER A 193 -16.04 -0.57 9.19
N ILE A 194 -16.84 0.12 8.36
CA ILE A 194 -16.60 0.15 6.90
C ILE A 194 -15.25 0.79 6.54
N GLN A 195 -14.74 1.70 7.37
CA GLN A 195 -13.44 2.34 7.19
C GLN A 195 -12.29 1.32 7.34
N VAL A 196 -12.38 0.45 8.35
CA VAL A 196 -11.42 -0.66 8.51
C VAL A 196 -11.54 -1.64 7.35
N PHE A 197 -12.77 -1.99 6.94
CA PHE A 197 -12.98 -2.87 5.79
C PHE A 197 -12.36 -2.31 4.51
N ARG A 198 -12.52 -1.01 4.24
CA ARG A 198 -11.89 -0.31 3.11
C ARG A 198 -10.37 -0.28 3.23
N ALA A 199 -9.83 0.01 4.41
CA ALA A 199 -8.39 0.02 4.64
C ALA A 199 -7.75 -1.37 4.43
N LEU A 200 -8.41 -2.45 4.88
CA LEU A 200 -7.97 -3.82 4.63
C LEU A 200 -8.11 -4.22 3.16
N THR A 201 -9.17 -3.76 2.48
CA THR A 201 -9.33 -3.95 1.02
C THR A 201 -8.21 -3.26 0.25
N ALA A 202 -7.88 -2.02 0.61
CA ALA A 202 -6.73 -1.32 0.05
C ALA A 202 -5.44 -2.10 0.32
N SER A 203 -5.24 -2.60 1.54
CA SER A 203 -4.08 -3.44 1.89
C SER A 203 -3.91 -4.62 0.91
N ILE A 204 -5.01 -5.29 0.56
CA ILE A 204 -5.03 -6.40 -0.40
C ILE A 204 -4.69 -5.92 -1.82
N GLU A 205 -5.35 -4.88 -2.31
CA GLU A 205 -5.15 -4.40 -3.69
C GLU A 205 -3.74 -3.79 -3.91
N TYR A 206 -3.17 -3.11 -2.91
CA TYR A 206 -1.76 -2.70 -2.98
C TYR A 206 -0.82 -3.88 -2.84
N GLY A 207 -1.10 -4.86 -1.96
CA GLY A 207 -0.33 -6.09 -1.86
C GLY A 207 -0.26 -6.82 -3.20
N ARG A 208 -1.38 -6.89 -3.91
CA ARG A 208 -1.48 -7.40 -5.29
C ARG A 208 -0.60 -6.64 -6.27
N GLY A 209 -0.74 -5.31 -6.34
CA GLY A 209 0.07 -4.49 -7.24
C GLY A 209 1.58 -4.64 -6.97
N ILE A 210 1.97 -4.62 -5.70
CA ILE A 210 3.37 -4.80 -5.28
C ILE A 210 3.86 -6.20 -5.63
N ALA A 211 3.05 -7.25 -5.44
CA ALA A 211 3.41 -8.61 -5.82
C ALA A 211 3.70 -8.73 -7.33
N PHE A 212 2.89 -8.12 -8.19
CA PHE A 212 3.15 -8.08 -9.63
C PHE A 212 4.46 -7.36 -9.96
N VAL A 213 4.66 -6.17 -9.39
CA VAL A 213 5.89 -5.37 -9.64
C VAL A 213 7.13 -6.13 -9.18
N LEU A 214 7.14 -6.63 -7.94
CA LEU A 214 8.33 -7.25 -7.35
C LEU A 214 8.66 -8.61 -7.98
N SER A 215 7.66 -9.36 -8.45
CA SER A 215 7.92 -10.61 -9.17
C SER A 215 8.65 -10.38 -10.49
N GLN A 216 8.49 -9.21 -11.10
CA GLN A 216 9.23 -8.80 -12.30
C GLN A 216 10.63 -8.23 -11.99
N CYS A 217 10.98 -8.03 -10.72
CA CYS A 217 12.35 -7.72 -10.31
C CYS A 217 13.25 -8.96 -10.31
N LEU A 218 12.68 -10.16 -10.29
CA LEU A 218 13.43 -11.41 -10.30
C LEU A 218 14.12 -11.60 -11.66
N PRO A 219 15.37 -12.12 -11.68
CA PRO A 219 16.05 -12.45 -12.93
C PRO A 219 15.24 -13.39 -13.84
N ILE A 220 14.55 -14.36 -13.24
CA ILE A 220 13.70 -15.33 -13.92
C ILE A 220 12.34 -15.37 -13.21
N PHE A 221 11.28 -15.09 -13.96
CA PHE A 221 9.92 -15.36 -13.49
C PHE A 221 9.66 -16.87 -13.57
N SER A 222 9.86 -17.58 -12.46
CA SER A 222 9.74 -19.03 -12.41
C SER A 222 8.28 -19.49 -12.41
N GLN A 223 8.06 -20.75 -12.79
CA GLN A 223 6.73 -21.36 -12.70
C GLN A 223 6.16 -21.30 -11.28
N ARG A 224 7.00 -21.53 -10.25
CA ARG A 224 6.61 -21.47 -8.85
C ARG A 224 6.08 -20.08 -8.46
N ILE A 225 6.73 -19.01 -8.92
CA ILE A 225 6.27 -17.65 -8.68
C ILE A 225 4.94 -17.40 -9.41
N GLY A 226 4.83 -17.84 -10.67
CA GLY A 226 3.58 -17.77 -11.43
C GLY A 226 2.41 -18.47 -10.74
N GLU A 227 2.63 -19.70 -10.24
CA GLU A 227 1.63 -20.47 -9.50
C GLU A 227 1.24 -19.79 -8.18
N ALA A 228 2.21 -19.23 -7.44
CA ALA A 228 1.94 -18.52 -6.19
C ALA A 228 1.10 -17.26 -6.42
N ILE A 229 1.41 -16.47 -7.46
CA ILE A 229 0.61 -15.29 -7.83
C ILE A 229 -0.78 -15.71 -8.29
N GLN A 230 -0.89 -16.74 -9.14
CA GLN A 230 -2.17 -17.24 -9.61
C GLN A 230 -3.06 -17.71 -8.45
N ALA A 231 -2.48 -18.38 -7.45
CA ALA A 231 -3.21 -18.81 -6.25
C ALA A 231 -3.75 -17.61 -5.45
N LEU A 232 -2.98 -16.53 -5.30
CA LEU A 232 -3.44 -15.29 -4.67
C LEU A 232 -4.60 -14.66 -5.45
N GLU A 233 -4.46 -14.55 -6.77
CA GLU A 233 -5.48 -13.96 -7.64
C GLU A 233 -6.79 -14.77 -7.62
N THR A 234 -6.70 -16.10 -7.67
CA THR A 234 -7.87 -16.97 -7.54
C THR A 234 -8.57 -16.77 -6.20
N ARG A 235 -7.81 -16.80 -5.09
CA ARG A 235 -8.38 -16.62 -3.74
C ARG A 235 -9.04 -15.24 -3.59
N ARG A 236 -8.45 -14.20 -4.17
CA ARG A 236 -8.99 -12.84 -4.18
C ARG A 236 -10.29 -12.78 -4.99
N ALA A 237 -10.32 -13.38 -6.19
CA ALA A 237 -11.49 -13.41 -7.05
C ALA A 237 -12.66 -14.19 -6.41
N GLU A 238 -12.38 -15.34 -5.81
CA GLU A 238 -13.37 -16.12 -5.05
C GLU A 238 -13.95 -15.30 -3.89
N PHE A 239 -13.10 -14.60 -3.13
CA PHE A 239 -13.56 -13.75 -2.04
C PHE A 239 -14.51 -12.65 -2.53
N PHE A 240 -14.13 -11.88 -3.55
CA PHE A 240 -14.96 -10.76 -4.01
C PHE A 240 -16.18 -11.19 -4.83
N SER A 241 -16.16 -12.36 -5.47
CA SER A 241 -17.37 -12.90 -6.14
C SER A 241 -18.41 -13.39 -5.14
N LEU A 242 -17.99 -14.08 -4.07
CA LEU A 242 -18.88 -14.57 -3.02
C LEU A 242 -19.47 -13.43 -2.17
N ASN A 243 -18.74 -12.33 -2.02
CA ASN A 243 -19.14 -11.21 -1.16
C ASN A 243 -19.56 -9.94 -1.94
N GLY A 244 -19.57 -9.99 -3.28
CA GLY A 244 -19.85 -8.85 -4.16
C GLY A 244 -21.31 -8.64 -4.54
N HIS A 245 -22.23 -9.49 -4.07
CA HIS A 245 -23.66 -9.41 -4.37
C HIS A 245 -24.49 -8.67 -3.31
N ASP A 246 -23.95 -8.43 -2.11
CA ASP A 246 -24.63 -7.71 -1.03
C ASP A 246 -23.66 -6.70 -0.41
N ARG A 247 -23.52 -5.50 -1.00
CA ARG A 247 -23.09 -4.25 -0.35
C ARG A 247 -23.08 -3.06 -1.31
#